data_AF-A9JQ58-F1
#
_entry.id   AF-A9JQ58-F1
#
_cell.length_a   1.000
_cell.length_b   1.000
_cell.length_c   1.000
_cell.angle_alpha   90.00
_cell.angle_beta   90.00
_cell.angle_gamma   90.00
#
_symmetry.space_group_name_H-M   'P 1'
#
loop_
_entity.id
_entity.type
_entity.pdbx_description
1 polymer ?
#
loop_
_entity_poly.entity_id
_entity_poly.type
_entity_poly.pdbx_seq_one_letter_code
_entity_poly.pdbx_strand_id
1 'polypeptide(L)'
;STIEGVVEDVTQIILNLKKVSLKVESDEEKSLEINVMGPANVTAGDIVGDGDVTILNPELPICTVAEGTTFHAVLTAEKGRGYTSADENKARKVDMPIGVLPIDSIYTPIERVNYQVENTRVGQRDDYDKLTLDVWTDVSLAASEAISPSAKILTEHLTIF
;
A
#
# COMPACT_ATOMS: atom_id res chain seq x y z
N SER A 1 16.88 -14.35 -4.16
CA SER A 1 16.96 -15.19 -5.38
C SER A 1 16.89 -14.29 -6.60
N THR A 2 17.52 -14.69 -7.70
CA THR A 2 17.53 -13.94 -8.96
C THR A 2 16.58 -14.57 -9.97
N ILE A 3 15.98 -13.76 -10.83
CA ILE A 3 15.21 -14.23 -12.00
C ILE A 3 16.12 -14.03 -13.21
N GLU A 4 16.32 -15.08 -14.01
CA GLU A 4 17.15 -15.00 -15.21
C GLU A 4 16.59 -13.95 -16.17
N GLY A 5 17.46 -13.07 -16.68
CA GLY A 5 17.07 -11.99 -17.60
C GLY A 5 16.32 -10.82 -16.97
N VAL A 6 16.20 -10.74 -15.64
CA VAL A 6 15.71 -9.56 -14.91
C VAL A 6 16.86 -8.95 -14.11
N VAL A 7 16.99 -7.62 -14.14
CA VAL A 7 18.10 -6.89 -13.50
C VAL A 7 17.99 -6.92 -11.98
N GLU A 8 16.78 -6.68 -11.47
CA GLU A 8 16.47 -6.66 -10.05
C GLU A 8 16.30 -8.07 -9.49
N ASP A 9 16.71 -8.28 -8.24
CA ASP A 9 16.43 -9.53 -7.54
C ASP A 9 14.98 -9.57 -7.02
N VAL A 10 14.55 -10.77 -6.61
CA VAL A 10 13.17 -10.99 -6.11
C VAL A 10 12.84 -10.09 -4.91
N THR A 11 13.81 -9.79 -4.05
CA THR A 11 13.58 -8.94 -2.88
C THR A 11 13.31 -7.50 -3.29
N GLN A 12 14.09 -6.97 -4.24
CA GLN A 12 13.90 -5.63 -4.77
C GLN A 12 12.57 -5.50 -5.51
N ILE A 13 12.18 -6.51 -6.28
CA ILE A 13 10.86 -6.57 -6.95
C ILE A 13 9.74 -6.52 -5.91
N ILE A 14 9.82 -7.31 -4.83
CA ILE A 14 8.85 -7.28 -3.74
C ILE A 14 8.79 -5.91 -3.07
N LEU A 15 9.93 -5.27 -2.83
CA LEU A 15 9.98 -3.92 -2.25
C LEU A 15 9.37 -2.85 -3.16
N ASN A 16 9.50 -3.00 -4.47
CA ASN A 16 8.86 -2.11 -5.44
C ASN A 16 7.35 -2.36 -5.51
N LEU A 17 6.92 -3.63 -5.52
CA LEU A 17 5.49 -4.00 -5.48
C LEU A 17 4.78 -3.49 -4.22
N LYS A 18 5.45 -3.48 -3.05
CA LYS A 18 4.90 -2.90 -1.81
C LYS A 18 4.62 -1.41 -1.87
N LYS A 19 5.19 -0.69 -2.84
CA LYS A 19 4.97 0.75 -3.06
C LYS A 19 3.84 1.02 -4.06
N VAL A 20 3.26 -0.01 -4.67
CA VAL A 20 2.15 0.15 -5.60
C VAL A 20 0.90 0.50 -4.80
N SER A 21 0.33 1.68 -5.06
CA SER A 21 -0.91 2.13 -4.45
C SER A 21 -2.09 1.64 -5.29
N LEU A 22 -2.96 0.83 -4.66
CA LEU A 22 -4.10 0.20 -5.29
C LEU A 22 -5.39 0.74 -4.68
N LYS A 23 -6.38 1.04 -5.54
CA LYS A 23 -7.77 1.19 -5.11
C LYS A 23 -8.55 -0.05 -5.53
N VAL A 24 -9.05 -0.81 -4.56
CA VAL A 24 -9.87 -2.00 -4.77
C VAL A 24 -11.31 -1.68 -4.34
N GLU A 25 -12.26 -1.76 -5.28
CA GLU A 25 -13.68 -1.47 -4.99
C GLU A 25 -14.43 -2.70 -4.46
N SER A 26 -13.96 -3.91 -4.81
CA SER A 26 -14.53 -5.17 -4.33
C SER A 26 -14.11 -5.49 -2.89
N ASP A 27 -14.98 -6.19 -2.16
CA ASP A 27 -14.64 -6.80 -0.87
C ASP A 27 -14.07 -8.23 -1.02
N GLU A 28 -13.99 -8.74 -2.25
CA GLU A 28 -13.40 -10.05 -2.58
C GLU A 28 -11.93 -9.94 -2.98
N GLU A 29 -11.20 -11.05 -2.85
CA GLU A 29 -9.82 -11.18 -3.33
C GLU A 29 -9.77 -11.06 -4.86
N LYS A 30 -8.83 -10.25 -5.38
CA LYS A 30 -8.62 -10.03 -6.81
C LYS A 30 -7.25 -10.54 -7.24
N SER A 31 -7.23 -11.22 -8.38
CA SER A 31 -5.99 -11.65 -9.03
C SER A 31 -5.57 -10.59 -10.04
N LEU A 32 -4.31 -10.20 -10.00
CA LEU A 32 -3.68 -9.31 -10.97
C LEU A 32 -2.51 -10.03 -11.64
N GLU A 33 -2.15 -9.62 -12.84
CA GLU A 33 -1.10 -10.26 -13.63
C GLU A 33 -0.19 -9.20 -14.26
N ILE A 34 1.11 -9.49 -14.27
CA ILE A 34 2.10 -8.78 -15.08
C ILE A 34 2.68 -9.82 -16.04
N ASN A 35 2.64 -9.53 -17.34
CA ASN A 35 3.22 -10.39 -18.36
C ASN A 35 3.88 -9.54 -19.44
N VAL A 36 5.20 -9.33 -19.33
CA VAL A 36 5.95 -8.40 -20.18
C VAL A 36 7.18 -9.10 -20.76
N MET A 37 7.34 -9.02 -22.08
CA MET A 37 8.51 -9.52 -22.81
C MET A 37 9.52 -8.38 -23.02
N GLY A 38 10.77 -8.64 -22.67
CA GLY A 38 11.86 -7.67 -22.82
C GLY A 38 12.38 -7.55 -24.25
N PRO A 39 13.15 -6.48 -24.57
CA PRO A 39 13.69 -5.51 -23.61
C PRO A 39 12.65 -4.47 -23.18
N ALA A 40 12.39 -4.35 -21.87
CA ALA A 40 11.34 -3.47 -21.35
C ALA A 40 11.61 -3.05 -19.89
N ASN A 41 11.17 -1.84 -19.55
CA ASN A 41 11.06 -1.39 -18.17
C ASN A 41 9.63 -1.64 -17.71
N VAL A 42 9.45 -2.57 -16.78
CA VAL A 42 8.15 -2.93 -16.22
C VAL A 42 7.79 -1.91 -15.14
N THR A 43 6.60 -1.36 -15.25
CA THR A 43 6.02 -0.36 -14.34
C THR A 43 4.74 -0.89 -13.70
N ALA A 44 4.23 -0.21 -12.68
CA ALA A 44 2.95 -0.56 -12.07
C ALA A 44 1.78 -0.45 -13.05
N GLY A 45 1.91 0.37 -14.11
CA GLY A 45 0.93 0.48 -15.18
C GLY A 45 0.81 -0.76 -16.06
N ASP A 46 1.81 -1.66 -16.03
CA ASP A 46 1.78 -2.94 -16.73
C ASP A 46 1.01 -4.03 -15.96
N ILE A 47 0.52 -3.72 -14.75
CA ILE A 47 -0.34 -4.60 -13.97
C ILE A 47 -1.73 -4.64 -14.59
N VAL A 48 -2.13 -5.82 -15.04
CA VAL A 48 -3.47 -6.09 -15.57
C VAL A 48 -4.31 -6.73 -14.49
N GLY A 49 -5.51 -6.21 -14.28
CA GLY A 49 -6.47 -6.74 -13.32
C GLY A 49 -7.90 -6.58 -13.80
N ASP A 50 -8.83 -7.13 -13.02
CA ASP A 50 -10.26 -6.90 -13.23
C ASP A 50 -10.63 -5.43 -13.02
N GLY A 51 -11.76 -4.99 -13.58
CA GLY A 51 -12.22 -3.59 -13.52
C GLY A 51 -12.49 -3.02 -12.12
N ASP A 52 -12.43 -3.86 -11.07
CA ASP A 52 -12.58 -3.45 -9.68
C ASP A 52 -11.27 -2.96 -9.03
N VAL A 53 -10.14 -3.04 -9.74
CA VAL A 53 -8.82 -2.63 -9.25
C VAL A 53 -8.26 -1.49 -10.11
N THR A 54 -7.90 -0.39 -9.47
CA THR A 54 -7.26 0.76 -10.10
C THR A 54 -5.86 0.98 -9.53
N ILE A 55 -4.85 1.06 -10.41
CA ILE A 55 -3.48 1.45 -10.05
C ILE A 55 -3.42 2.98 -9.95
N LEU A 56 -2.94 3.51 -8.83
CA LEU A 56 -2.95 4.96 -8.57
C LEU A 56 -1.62 5.65 -8.91
N ASN A 57 -0.53 4.89 -9.02
CA ASN A 57 0.81 5.35 -9.39
C ASN A 57 1.40 4.50 -10.53
N PRO A 58 0.80 4.51 -11.74
CA PRO A 58 1.16 3.63 -12.85
C PRO A 58 2.62 3.78 -13.32
N GLU A 59 3.24 4.94 -13.10
CA GLU A 59 4.62 5.24 -13.49
C GLU A 59 5.68 4.59 -12.59
N LEU A 60 5.28 3.96 -11.47
CA LEU A 60 6.20 3.36 -10.51
C LEU A 60 7.00 2.20 -11.15
N PRO A 61 8.34 2.25 -11.18
CA PRO A 61 9.13 1.16 -11.74
C PRO A 61 9.12 -0.08 -10.82
N ILE A 62 8.92 -1.25 -11.43
CA ILE A 62 8.94 -2.55 -10.76
C ILE A 62 10.25 -3.29 -11.02
N CYS A 63 10.60 -3.49 -12.29
CA CYS A 63 11.85 -4.14 -12.70
C CYS A 63 12.20 -3.85 -14.17
N THR A 64 13.40 -4.25 -14.56
CA THR A 64 13.94 -4.14 -15.92
C THR A 64 14.18 -5.54 -16.48
N VAL A 65 13.61 -5.82 -17.66
CA VAL A 65 13.66 -7.13 -18.32
C VAL A 65 14.56 -7.03 -19.56
N ALA A 66 15.51 -7.94 -19.68
CA ALA A 66 16.44 -8.03 -20.81
C ALA A 66 15.76 -8.61 -22.06
N GLU A 67 16.39 -8.39 -23.22
CA GLU A 67 15.92 -8.94 -24.49
C GLU A 67 15.82 -10.47 -24.47
N GLY A 68 14.73 -11.00 -25.03
CA GLY A 68 14.50 -12.44 -25.12
C GLY A 68 14.04 -13.12 -23.83
N THR A 69 13.73 -12.35 -22.77
CA THR A 69 13.19 -12.84 -21.50
C THR A 69 11.78 -12.32 -21.27
N THR A 70 10.92 -13.12 -20.63
CA THR A 70 9.59 -12.70 -20.20
C THR A 70 9.54 -12.64 -18.68
N PHE A 71 9.09 -11.51 -18.14
CA PHE A 71 8.72 -11.39 -16.74
C PHE A 71 7.23 -11.70 -16.58
N HIS A 72 6.92 -12.73 -15.80
CA HIS A 72 5.57 -13.16 -15.48
C HIS A 72 5.39 -13.18 -13.97
N ALA A 73 4.36 -12.50 -13.48
CA ALA A 73 4.01 -12.47 -12.07
C ALA A 73 2.49 -12.44 -11.89
N VAL A 74 1.99 -13.23 -10.95
CA VAL A 74 0.60 -13.19 -10.49
C VAL A 74 0.59 -12.60 -9.09
N LEU A 75 -0.25 -11.58 -8.90
CA LEU A 75 -0.40 -10.85 -7.65
C LEU A 75 -1.81 -11.05 -7.12
N THR A 76 -1.94 -10.96 -5.81
CA THR A 76 -3.22 -11.03 -5.13
C THR A 76 -3.45 -9.73 -4.38
N ALA A 77 -4.56 -9.05 -4.66
CA ALA A 77 -4.96 -7.82 -4.00
C ALA A 77 -6.27 -8.04 -3.25
N GLU A 78 -6.34 -7.52 -2.03
CA GLU A 78 -7.55 -7.56 -1.21
C GLU A 78 -7.70 -6.23 -0.46
N LYS A 79 -8.93 -5.93 -0.08
CA LYS A 79 -9.24 -4.76 0.73
C LYS A 79 -9.04 -5.10 2.21
N GLY A 80 -8.29 -4.26 2.92
CA GLY A 80 -7.97 -4.48 4.33
C GLY A 80 -7.86 -3.17 5.11
N ARG A 81 -7.37 -3.26 6.35
CA ARG A 81 -7.15 -2.12 7.23
C ARG A 81 -5.81 -2.26 7.95
N GLY A 82 -5.09 -1.15 8.08
CA GLY A 82 -3.83 -1.10 8.81
C GLY A 82 -2.71 -1.86 8.10
N TYR A 83 -2.10 -2.80 8.81
CA TYR A 83 -0.94 -3.57 8.36
C TYR A 83 -1.18 -5.05 8.66
N THR A 84 -0.77 -5.92 7.75
CA THR A 84 -0.70 -7.38 7.99
C THR A 84 0.65 -7.88 7.50
N SER A 85 1.35 -8.63 8.34
CA SER A 85 2.66 -9.18 8.02
C SER A 85 2.57 -10.35 7.03
N ALA A 86 3.68 -10.64 6.35
CA ALA A 86 3.80 -11.81 5.49
C ALA A 86 3.50 -13.13 6.23
N ASP A 87 3.91 -13.26 7.50
CA ASP A 87 3.66 -14.45 8.32
C ASP A 87 2.16 -14.62 8.63
N GLU A 88 1.45 -13.54 8.91
CA GLU A 88 -0.01 -13.57 9.08
C GLU A 88 -0.73 -13.92 7.78
N ASN A 89 -0.30 -13.33 6.65
CA ASN A 89 -0.84 -13.66 5.33
C ASN A 89 -0.64 -15.14 5.00
N LYS A 90 0.51 -15.73 5.37
CA LYS A 90 0.77 -17.16 5.23
C LYS A 90 -0.15 -17.99 6.13
N ALA A 91 -0.33 -17.59 7.40
CA ALA A 91 -1.15 -18.33 8.36
C ALA A 91 -2.64 -18.33 8.00
N ARG A 92 -3.15 -17.27 7.36
CA ARG A 92 -4.55 -17.17 6.91
C ARG A 92 -4.88 -18.10 5.74
N LYS A 93 -3.90 -18.49 4.94
CA LYS A 93 -4.09 -19.41 3.80
C LYS A 93 -3.67 -20.82 4.20
N VAL A 94 -4.65 -21.64 4.59
CA VAL A 94 -4.48 -23.01 5.08
C VAL A 94 -3.67 -23.89 4.12
N ASP A 95 -3.79 -23.67 2.81
CA ASP A 95 -3.08 -24.40 1.75
C ASP A 95 -2.46 -23.44 0.72
N MET A 96 -1.52 -22.59 1.14
CA MET A 96 -0.78 -21.73 0.21
C MET A 96 0.03 -22.59 -0.79
N PRO A 97 -0.21 -22.45 -2.11
CA PRO A 97 0.50 -23.23 -3.11
C PRO A 97 2.02 -23.02 -3.08
N ILE A 98 2.77 -24.04 -3.46
CA ILE A 98 4.22 -23.95 -3.62
C ILE A 98 4.54 -22.90 -4.69
N GLY A 99 5.50 -22.02 -4.40
CA GLY A 99 5.92 -20.94 -5.29
C GLY A 99 5.24 -19.60 -5.03
N VAL A 100 4.22 -19.55 -4.17
CA VAL A 100 3.62 -18.28 -3.70
C VAL A 100 4.51 -17.67 -2.62
N LEU A 101 4.81 -16.39 -2.77
CA LEU A 101 5.59 -15.62 -1.80
C LEU A 101 4.63 -14.70 -1.04
N PRO A 102 4.36 -14.96 0.26
CA PRO A 102 3.62 -14.00 1.07
C PRO A 102 4.49 -12.76 1.28
N ILE A 103 3.88 -11.59 1.14
CA ILE A 103 4.50 -10.29 1.40
C ILE A 103 3.65 -9.54 2.41
N ASP A 104 4.22 -8.51 3.04
CA ASP A 104 3.45 -7.64 3.93
C ASP A 104 2.40 -6.85 3.15
N SER A 105 1.19 -6.77 3.70
CA SER A 105 0.10 -5.96 3.19
C SER A 105 0.02 -4.65 3.95
N ILE A 106 0.30 -3.54 3.27
CA ILE A 106 0.20 -2.18 3.81
C ILE A 106 -1.10 -1.58 3.29
N TYR A 107 -2.18 -1.71 4.05
CA TYR A 107 -3.51 -1.19 3.64
C TYR A 107 -3.71 0.28 4.03
N THR A 108 -2.89 0.78 4.97
CA THR A 108 -3.00 2.17 5.43
C THR A 108 -2.50 3.12 4.34
N PRO A 109 -3.29 4.12 3.94
CA PRO A 109 -2.82 5.17 3.04
C PRO A 109 -1.95 6.22 3.76
N ILE A 110 -1.73 6.05 5.07
CA ILE A 110 -0.96 6.96 5.91
C ILE A 110 0.47 6.42 6.06
N GLU A 111 1.44 7.17 5.55
CA GLU A 111 2.87 6.80 5.60
C GLU A 111 3.50 7.23 6.93
N ARG A 112 3.15 8.44 7.39
CA ARG A 112 3.72 9.03 8.60
C ARG A 112 2.76 10.02 9.23
N VAL A 113 2.75 10.06 10.57
CA VAL A 113 2.09 11.10 11.34
C VAL A 113 3.06 11.63 12.38
N ASN A 114 3.09 12.94 12.56
CA ASN A 114 3.78 13.61 13.64
C ASN A 114 2.82 14.60 14.32
N TYR A 115 3.07 14.90 15.58
CA TYR A 115 2.30 15.90 16.30
C TYR A 115 3.17 16.69 17.28
N GLN A 116 2.79 17.94 17.48
CA GLN A 116 3.41 18.81 18.46
C GLN A 116 2.33 19.54 19.26
N VAL A 117 2.51 19.59 20.57
CA VAL A 117 1.68 20.36 21.49
C VAL A 117 2.51 21.48 22.08
N GLU A 118 1.98 22.70 22.03
CA GLU A 118 2.61 23.88 22.60
C GLU A 118 1.58 24.72 23.38
N ASN A 119 2.02 25.35 24.47
CA ASN A 119 1.18 26.28 25.20
C ASN A 119 0.86 27.49 24.31
N THR A 120 -0.40 27.90 24.30
CA THR A 120 -0.86 29.03 23.51
C THR A 120 -1.69 29.98 24.35
N ARG A 121 -1.50 31.27 24.12
CA ARG A 121 -2.28 32.32 24.78
C ARG A 121 -3.46 32.70 23.89
N VAL A 122 -4.67 32.54 24.40
CA VAL A 122 -5.91 32.96 23.75
C VAL A 122 -6.50 34.11 24.55
N GLY A 123 -6.35 35.34 24.04
CA GLY A 123 -6.72 36.55 24.75
C GLY A 123 -5.87 36.75 26.02
N GLN A 124 -6.50 36.75 27.19
CA GLN A 124 -5.80 36.94 28.48
C GLN A 124 -5.37 35.62 29.15
N ARG A 125 -5.85 34.48 28.68
CA ARG A 125 -5.56 33.14 29.24
C ARG A 125 -4.41 32.47 28.49
N ASP A 126 -3.47 31.89 29.21
CA ASP A 126 -2.26 31.24 28.71
C ASP A 126 -2.15 29.74 29.04
N ASP A 127 -3.26 29.13 29.46
CA ASP A 127 -3.39 27.73 29.83
C ASP A 127 -4.03 26.87 28.72
N TYR A 128 -4.12 27.38 27.49
CA TYR A 128 -4.58 26.61 26.34
C TYR A 128 -3.43 25.85 25.68
N ASP A 129 -3.74 24.69 25.12
CA ASP A 129 -2.84 23.93 24.25
C ASP A 129 -3.18 24.16 22.79
N LYS A 130 -2.15 24.35 21.96
CA LYS A 130 -2.23 24.28 20.50
C LYS A 130 -1.62 22.97 20.03
N LEU A 131 -2.42 22.19 19.31
CA LEU A 131 -2.00 20.97 18.62
C LEU A 131 -1.69 21.28 17.15
N THR A 132 -0.51 20.88 16.70
CA THR A 132 -0.14 20.85 15.28
C THR A 132 0.02 19.39 14.86
N LEU A 133 -0.62 18.99 13.76
CA LEU A 133 -0.55 17.64 13.19
C LEU A 133 0.09 17.72 11.81
N ASP A 134 1.14 16.94 11.59
CA ASP A 134 1.73 16.73 10.27
C ASP A 134 1.40 15.31 9.82
N VAL A 135 0.67 15.19 8.71
CA VAL A 135 0.20 13.90 8.16
C VAL A 135 0.73 13.75 6.73
N TRP A 136 1.46 12.67 6.49
CA TRP A 136 1.91 12.27 5.17
C TRP A 136 1.10 11.05 4.73
N THR A 137 0.49 11.18 3.57
CA THR A 137 -0.31 10.14 2.93
C THR A 137 0.34 9.73 1.63
N ASP A 138 0.03 8.52 1.19
CA ASP A 138 0.32 8.11 -0.18
C ASP A 138 -0.63 8.83 -1.17
N VAL A 139 -0.53 8.48 -2.44
CA VAL A 139 -1.35 9.07 -3.51
C VAL A 139 -2.83 8.66 -3.46
N SER A 140 -3.23 7.76 -2.57
CA SER A 140 -4.57 7.18 -2.55
C SER A 140 -5.61 8.00 -1.78
N LEU A 141 -5.18 8.84 -0.84
CA LEU A 141 -6.06 9.64 0.01
C LEU A 141 -5.39 10.94 0.39
N ALA A 142 -6.09 12.07 0.30
CA ALA A 142 -5.54 13.33 0.78
C ALA A 142 -5.47 13.35 2.33
N ALA A 143 -4.42 13.98 2.88
CA ALA A 143 -4.24 14.10 4.33
C ALA A 143 -5.46 14.71 5.06
N SER A 144 -6.10 15.73 4.47
CA SER A 144 -7.32 16.33 5.03
C SER A 144 -8.51 15.37 5.03
N GLU A 145 -8.61 14.51 4.01
CA GLU A 145 -9.66 13.50 3.89
C GLU A 145 -9.41 12.30 4.81
N ALA A 146 -8.17 12.05 5.22
CA ALA A 146 -7.84 11.02 6.21
C ALA A 146 -8.26 11.40 7.64
N ILE A 147 -8.18 12.68 8.01
CA ILE A 147 -8.44 13.14 9.38
C ILE A 147 -9.92 12.96 9.77
N SER A 148 -10.84 13.28 8.87
CA SER A 148 -12.29 13.18 9.11
C SER A 148 -12.77 11.77 9.50
N PRO A 149 -12.50 10.70 8.72
CA PRO A 149 -12.87 9.34 9.09
C PRO A 149 -12.15 8.87 10.35
N SER A 150 -10.89 9.27 10.58
CA SER A 150 -10.20 8.97 11.84
C SER A 150 -10.91 9.56 13.06
N ALA A 151 -11.33 10.83 13.00
CA ALA A 151 -12.09 11.48 14.07
C ALA A 151 -13.47 10.83 14.28
N LYS A 152 -14.14 10.44 13.20
CA LYS A 152 -15.40 9.71 13.25
C LYS A 152 -15.23 8.37 13.97
N ILE A 153 -14.27 7.55 13.56
CA ILE A 153 -13.97 6.24 14.17
C ILE A 153 -13.65 6.41 15.66
N LEU A 154 -12.83 7.41 16.02
CA LEU A 154 -12.52 7.71 17.42
C LEU A 154 -13.78 8.04 18.23
N THR A 155 -14.66 8.89 17.68
CA THR A 155 -15.89 9.31 18.35
C THR A 155 -16.85 8.13 18.52
N GLU A 156 -16.98 7.27 17.50
CA GLU A 156 -17.78 6.04 17.58
C GLU A 156 -17.29 5.12 18.71
N HIS A 157 -15.97 4.96 18.86
CA HIS A 157 -15.40 4.19 19.98
C HIS A 157 -15.71 4.81 21.35
N LEU A 158 -15.71 6.14 21.46
CA LEU A 158 -16.06 6.83 22.71
C LEU A 158 -17.54 6.70 23.08
N THR A 159 -18.43 6.48 22.11
CA THR A 159 -19.89 6.39 22.34
C THR A 159 -20.30 5.10 23.07
N ILE A 160 -19.43 4.10 23.09
CA ILE A 160 -19.66 2.81 23.76
C ILE A 160 -19.42 2.93 25.28
N PHE A 161 -18.75 4.01 25.72
CA PHE A 161 -18.50 4.33 27.13
C PHE A 161 -19.54 5.31 27.69
#